data_AF-A0A6V7LUN8-F1
#
_entry.id   AF-A0A6V7LUN8-F1
#
_cell.length_a   1.000
_cell.length_b   1.000
_cell.length_c   1.000
_cell.angle_alpha   90.00
_cell.angle_beta   90.00
_cell.angle_gamma   90.00
#
_symmetry.space_group_name_H-M   'P 1'
#
loop_
_entity.id
_entity.type
_entity.pdbx_description
1 polymer ?
#
loop_
_entity_poly.entity_id
_entity_poly.type
_entity_poly.pdbx_seq_one_letter_code
_entity_poly.pdbx_strand_id
1 'polypeptide(L)' 'MSEELMQAISVGNNYFALADGLAVGLENHLAEDVLLDFFGQTIRGRQNVAAFIQCQKITRHDFEEIVPKASIGYRENRSL' A
#
# COMPACT_ATOMS: atom_id res chain seq x y z
N MET A 1 -10.40 21.18 1.69
CA MET A 1 -9.71 19.98 1.17
C MET A 1 -10.18 19.73 -0.25
N SER A 2 -9.29 19.43 -1.19
CA SER A 2 -9.69 19.09 -2.55
C SER A 2 -10.35 17.69 -2.59
N GLU A 3 -11.18 17.45 -3.60
CA GLU A 3 -11.79 16.14 -3.84
C GLU A 3 -10.73 15.05 -4.05
N GLU A 4 -9.67 15.36 -4.78
CA GLU A 4 -8.52 14.49 -5.00
C GLU A 4 -7.86 14.07 -3.68
N LEU A 5 -7.71 14.99 -2.73
CA LEU A 5 -7.14 14.69 -1.42
C LEU A 5 -8.06 13.79 -0.60
N MET A 6 -9.38 14.02 -0.64
CA MET A 6 -10.35 13.15 0.04
C MET A 6 -10.33 11.73 -0.53
N GLN A 7 -10.24 11.60 -1.86
CA GLN A 7 -10.13 10.31 -2.53
C GLN A 7 -8.82 9.59 -2.19
N ALA A 8 -7.69 10.31 -2.20
CA ALA A 8 -6.39 9.75 -1.84
C ALA A 8 -6.38 9.23 -0.39
N ILE A 9 -6.95 9.99 0.56
CA ILE A 9 -7.10 9.54 1.95
C ILE A 9 -7.98 8.29 2.03
N SER A 10 -9.10 8.27 1.32
CA SER A 10 -10.00 7.12 1.30
C SER A 10 -9.31 5.86 0.76
N VAL A 11 -8.56 5.98 -0.34
CA VAL A 11 -7.80 4.87 -0.91
C VAL A 11 -6.73 4.38 0.06
N GLY A 12 -5.96 5.28 0.66
CA GLY A 12 -4.92 4.94 1.64
C GLY A 12 -5.49 4.19 2.84
N ASN A 13 -6.53 4.74 3.47
CA ASN A 13 -7.17 4.12 4.63
C ASN A 13 -7.73 2.73 4.32
N ASN A 14 -8.41 2.57 3.18
CA ASN A 14 -8.95 1.27 2.77
C ASN A 14 -7.84 0.25 2.49
N TYR A 15 -6.78 0.66 1.78
CA TYR A 15 -5.64 -0.21 1.51
C TYR A 15 -4.97 -0.69 2.80
N PHE A 16 -4.66 0.22 3.73
CA PHE A 16 -3.97 -0.15 4.97
C PHE A 16 -4.87 -0.96 5.91
N ALA A 17 -6.19 -0.72 5.93
CA ALA A 17 -7.10 -1.57 6.67
C ALA A 17 -7.07 -3.04 6.17
N LEU A 18 -7.01 -3.24 4.85
CA LEU A 18 -6.89 -4.56 4.24
C LEU A 18 -5.50 -5.18 4.47
N ALA A 19 -4.44 -4.38 4.31
CA ALA A 19 -3.05 -4.83 4.48
C ALA A 19 -2.73 -5.21 5.94
N ASP A 20 -3.30 -4.48 6.90
CA ASP A 20 -3.13 -4.72 8.34
C ASP A 20 -4.03 -5.84 8.88
N GLY A 21 -4.88 -6.43 8.04
CA GLY A 21 -5.83 -7.46 8.44
C GLY A 21 -6.98 -6.94 9.32
N LEU A 22 -7.22 -5.62 9.34
CA LEU A 22 -8.41 -5.02 9.96
C LEU A 22 -9.67 -5.25 9.11
N ALA A 23 -9.47 -5.48 7.80
CA ALA A 23 -10.48 -5.91 6.85
C ALA A 23 -9.96 -7.11 6.04
N VAL A 24 -10.88 -7.88 5.45
CA VAL A 24 -10.58 -9.08 4.65
C VAL A 24 -10.79 -8.82 3.16
N GLY A 25 -10.17 -9.65 2.32
CA GLY A 25 -10.44 -9.64 0.88
C GLY A 25 -9.57 -8.69 0.07
N LEU A 26 -8.33 -8.42 0.52
CA LEU A 26 -7.35 -7.59 -0.20
C LEU A 26 -7.22 -8.02 -1.67
N GLU A 27 -7.18 -9.31 -1.93
CA GLU A 27 -7.10 -9.90 -3.26
C GLU A 27 -8.22 -9.44 -4.20
N ASN A 28 -9.42 -9.19 -3.69
CA ASN A 28 -10.57 -8.75 -4.48
C ASN A 28 -10.40 -7.30 -4.98
N HIS A 29 -9.45 -6.56 -4.43
CA HIS A 29 -9.19 -5.15 -4.74
C HIS A 29 -7.91 -4.97 -5.57
N LEU A 30 -7.26 -6.08 -5.95
CA LEU A 30 -6.06 -6.09 -6.77
C LEU A 30 -6.37 -6.51 -8.21
N ALA A 31 -5.71 -5.85 -9.16
CA ALA A 31 -5.68 -6.28 -10.56
C ALA A 31 -5.06 -7.67 -10.69
N GLU A 32 -5.45 -8.41 -11.73
CA GLU A 32 -4.94 -9.78 -11.98
C GLU A 32 -3.41 -9.80 -12.11
N ASP A 33 -2.88 -8.83 -12.85
CA ASP A 33 -1.48 -8.65 -13.22
C ASP A 33 -0.73 -7.65 -12.31
N VAL A 34 -1.26 -7.39 -11.11
CA VAL A 34 -0.65 -6.46 -10.17
C VAL A 34 0.83 -6.79 -9.89
N LEU A 35 1.64 -5.75 -9.79
CA LEU A 35 3.05 -5.81 -9.44
C LEU A 35 3.27 -5.10 -8.12
N LEU A 36 3.98 -5.75 -7.21
CA LEU A 36 4.46 -5.16 -5.97
C LEU A 36 5.98 -5.14 -6.01
N ASP A 37 6.59 -3.95 -6.05
CA ASP A 37 8.01 -3.78 -5.80
C ASP A 37 8.22 -3.44 -4.33
N PHE A 38 8.65 -4.44 -3.56
CA PHE A 38 8.88 -4.34 -2.13
C PHE A 38 10.37 -4.42 -1.86
N PHE A 39 11.00 -3.28 -1.58
CA PHE A 39 12.44 -3.17 -1.28
C PHE A 39 13.37 -3.87 -2.29
N GLY A 40 13.06 -3.79 -3.59
CA GLY A 40 13.86 -4.42 -4.65
C GLY A 40 13.47 -5.88 -4.95
N GLN A 41 12.52 -6.44 -4.20
CA GLN A 41 11.85 -7.68 -4.55
C GLN A 41 10.57 -7.39 -5.32
N THR A 42 10.48 -7.87 -6.55
CA THR A 42 9.23 -7.78 -7.34
C THR A 42 8.39 -9.04 -7.13
N ILE A 43 7.17 -8.87 -6.62
CA ILE A 43 6.13 -9.90 -6.55
C ILE A 43 5.08 -9.62 -7.63
N ARG A 44 4.61 -10.66 -8.30
CA ARG A 44 3.69 -10.53 -9.45
C ARG A 44 2.44 -11.36 -9.27
N GLY A 45 1.32 -10.80 -9.68
CA GLY A 45 0.02 -11.45 -9.73
C GLY A 45 -0.75 -11.33 -8.43
N ARG A 46 -2.07 -11.18 -8.54
CA ARG A 46 -3.01 -10.94 -7.43
C ARG A 46 -2.76 -11.85 -6.23
N GLN A 47 -2.76 -13.17 -6.45
CA GLN A 47 -2.66 -14.15 -5.38
C GLN A 47 -1.34 -14.05 -4.61
N ASN A 48 -0.23 -13.88 -5.34
CA ASN A 48 1.09 -13.78 -4.71
C ASN A 48 1.25 -12.46 -3.95
N VAL A 49 0.74 -11.35 -4.50
CA VAL A 49 0.80 -10.04 -3.82
C VAL A 49 -0.05 -10.04 -2.56
N ALA A 50 -1.29 -10.55 -2.63
CA ALA A 50 -2.17 -10.63 -1.47
C ALA A 50 -1.57 -11.52 -0.36
N ALA A 51 -1.10 -12.72 -0.73
CA ALA A 51 -0.46 -13.63 0.21
C ALA A 51 0.80 -13.00 0.82
N PHE A 52 1.63 -12.33 0.02
CA PHE A 52 2.82 -11.67 0.52
C PHE A 52 2.48 -10.61 1.57
N ILE A 53 1.55 -9.69 1.26
CA ILE A 53 1.13 -8.62 2.17
C ILE A 53 0.57 -9.20 3.48
N GLN A 54 -0.30 -10.21 3.38
CA GLN A 54 -0.92 -10.84 4.56
C GLN A 54 0.07 -11.66 5.41
N CYS A 55 1.12 -12.22 4.80
CA CYS A 55 2.17 -12.96 5.53
C CYS A 55 3.15 -12.05 6.25
N GLN A 56 3.30 -10.79 5.82
CA GLN A 56 4.10 -9.84 6.58
C GLN A 56 3.39 -9.59 7.91
N LYS A 57 4.03 -9.94 9.02
CA LYS A 57 3.59 -9.55 10.37
C LYS A 57 3.87 -8.06 10.56
N ILE A 58 3.18 -7.21 9.81
CA ILE A 58 3.36 -5.78 9.88
C ILE A 58 2.72 -5.29 11.17
N THR A 59 3.48 -4.55 11.96
CA THR A 59 2.93 -3.65 12.98
C THR A 59 1.94 -2.72 12.29
N ARG A 60 0.68 -2.70 12.76
CA ARG A 60 -0.39 -1.84 12.25
C ARG A 60 0.13 -0.47 11.81
N HIS A 61 -0.21 -0.04 10.61
CA HIS A 61 0.13 1.29 10.14
C HIS A 61 -0.75 2.31 10.86
N ASP A 62 -0.11 3.31 11.45
CA ASP A 62 -0.79 4.44 12.09
C ASP A 62 -0.28 5.73 11.46
N PHE A 63 -1.21 6.56 11.00
CA PHE A 63 -0.93 7.81 10.31
C PHE A 63 -1.58 8.95 11.08
N GLU A 64 -0.78 9.70 11.84
CA GLU A 64 -1.27 10.85 12.62
C GLU A 64 -1.72 12.01 11.70
N GLU A 65 -1.02 12.20 10.58
CA GLU A 65 -1.30 13.25 9.62
C GLU A 65 -1.08 12.75 8.18
N ILE A 66 -2.06 12.96 7.30
CA ILE A 66 -1.95 12.67 5.87
C ILE A 66 -1.95 14.00 5.10
N VAL A 67 -0.75 14.44 4.70
CA VAL A 67 -0.55 15.68 3.96
C VAL A 67 -0.15 15.43 2.50
N PRO A 68 -0.62 16.25 1.55
CA PRO A 68 -0.13 16.20 0.18
C PRO A 68 1.38 16.44 0.12
N LYS A 69 2.08 15.65 -0.70
CA LYS A 69 3.50 15.84 -0.96
C LYS A 69 3.77 15.84 -2.46
N ALA A 70 4.61 16.78 -2.91
CA ALA A 70 4.95 16.91 -4.33
C ALA A 70 5.87 15.78 -4.84
N SER A 71 6.57 15.08 -3.94
CA SER A 71 7.48 13.99 -4.28
C SER A 71 7.32 12.80 -3.31
N ILE A 72 7.41 11.58 -3.87
CA ILE A 72 7.52 10.34 -3.10
C ILE A 72 9.01 10.09 -2.88
N GLY A 73 9.48 10.20 -1.64
CA GLY A 73 10.90 10.06 -1.27
C GLY A 73 11.49 8.64 -1.39
N TYR A 74 10.89 7.76 -2.20
CA TYR A 74 11.28 6.35 -2.33
C TYR A 74 12.74 6.17 -2.77
N ARG A 75 13.35 7.16 -3.43
CA ARG A 75 14.73 7.10 -3.95
C ARG A 75 15.72 8.08 -3.32
N GLU A 76 15.30 8.96 -2.41
CA GLU A 76 16.21 9.97 -1.85
C GLU A 76 17.29 9.37 -0.93
N ASN A 77 17.07 8.16 -0.39
CA ASN A 77 17.98 7.49 0.54
C ASN A 77 18.65 6.21 -0.01
N ARG A 78 18.58 5.92 -1.32
CA ARG A 78 19.39 4.86 -1.94
C ARG A 78 20.63 5.47 -2.58
N SER A 79 21.69 5.62 -1.80
CA SER A 79 23.04 5.70 -2.36
C SER A 79 23.27 4.42 -3.17
N LEU A 80 23.50 4.55 -4.48
CA LEU A 80 24.02 3.47 -5.32
C LEU A 80 25.43 3.09 -4.87
#